data_AF-A0A843FFJ8-F1
#
_entry.id   AF-A0A843FFJ8-F1
#
_cell.length_a   1.000
_cell.length_b   1.000
_cell.length_c   1.000
_cell.angle_alpha   90.00
_cell.angle_beta   90.00
_cell.angle_gamma   90.00
#
_symmetry.space_group_name_H-M   'P 1'
#
loop_
_entity.id
_entity.type
_entity.pdbx_description
1 polymer ?
#
loop_
_entity_poly.entity_id
_entity_poly.type
_entity_poly.pdbx_seq_one_letter_code
_entity_poly.pdbx_strand_id
1 'polypeptide(L)'
;MSIASNVIDTNTKLTTIRDALRQLLTEHGIVHYSDDDVFTLARRVWFLIRPTNGRPGGSYSDTATVGQSVNITLNQNSDDGETLPDGAVADFLLKINDGDEIHFKSVFTNGNARFSYIPENAGDILSIKALVNDYIGMNLQLEVLPFRYEDGYYVSSDSFSLVKYPSSANITITEVDEFNNDYSYVNGVEVSKTYGAPQAAYMIPTSLINGVDLTDTGIHFSAIVSPMYSSSSGWASGICLLNSKTLSHYRDNKILELGAYPGKKGLQYSGTNHTINSINTTTGQLTINGAFKFDLWYDGAYVKATIQDYREITTYYSYESSSLPDAIANMETVFPAFMIYDYGGKIRFRETLIEPWSND
;
A
#
# COMPACT_ATOMS: atom_id res chain seq x y z
N MET A 1 -13.18 18.82 -58.95
CA MET A 1 -12.50 19.09 -57.66
C MET A 1 -11.53 17.96 -57.41
N SER A 2 -10.26 18.25 -57.12
CA SER A 2 -9.27 17.22 -56.80
C SER A 2 -9.37 16.85 -55.32
N ILE A 3 -8.98 15.64 -54.95
CA ILE A 3 -8.93 15.23 -53.54
C ILE A 3 -8.07 16.22 -52.73
N ALA A 4 -6.98 16.72 -53.33
CA ALA A 4 -6.11 17.72 -52.71
C ALA A 4 -6.81 19.05 -52.40
N SER A 5 -7.67 19.58 -53.30
CA SER A 5 -8.40 20.82 -53.02
C SER A 5 -9.41 20.64 -51.88
N ASN A 6 -10.09 19.49 -51.83
CA ASN A 6 -11.05 19.20 -50.77
C ASN A 6 -10.38 19.03 -49.40
N VAL A 7 -9.18 18.44 -49.35
CA VAL A 7 -8.39 18.27 -48.12
C VAL A 7 -7.89 19.63 -47.61
N ILE A 8 -7.40 20.50 -48.50
CA ILE A 8 -6.95 21.85 -48.15
C ILE A 8 -8.11 22.67 -47.56
N ASP A 9 -9.25 22.73 -48.26
CA ASP A 9 -10.41 23.50 -47.81
C ASP A 9 -10.96 23.00 -46.47
N THR A 10 -10.97 21.67 -46.26
CA THR A 10 -11.41 21.06 -45.00
C THR A 10 -10.47 21.43 -43.85
N ASN A 11 -9.15 21.34 -44.06
CA ASN A 11 -8.16 21.72 -43.06
C ASN A 11 -8.22 23.21 -42.72
N THR A 12 -8.42 24.09 -43.70
CA THR A 12 -8.58 25.53 -43.47
C THR A 12 -9.83 25.81 -42.63
N LYS A 13 -10.98 25.21 -42.98
CA LYS A 13 -12.23 25.36 -42.20
C LYS A 13 -12.09 24.86 -40.77
N LEU A 14 -11.43 23.72 -40.56
CA LEU A 14 -11.16 23.18 -39.23
C LEU A 14 -10.24 24.08 -38.41
N THR A 15 -9.28 24.77 -39.03
CA THR A 15 -8.46 25.78 -38.35
C THR A 15 -9.29 26.97 -37.91
N THR A 16 -10.08 27.57 -38.82
CA THR A 16 -10.95 28.71 -38.47
C THR A 16 -11.93 28.37 -37.35
N ILE A 17 -12.53 27.17 -37.36
CA ILE A 17 -13.44 26.71 -36.30
C ILE A 17 -12.69 26.58 -34.97
N ARG A 18 -11.49 25.96 -34.95
CA ARG A 18 -10.69 25.83 -33.72
C ARG A 18 -10.35 27.20 -33.13
N ASP A 19 -9.94 28.16 -33.94
CA ASP A 19 -9.58 29.50 -33.47
C ASP A 19 -10.81 30.24 -32.90
N ALA A 20 -11.97 30.14 -33.56
CA ALA A 20 -13.21 30.70 -33.06
C ALA A 20 -13.65 30.08 -31.73
N LEU A 21 -13.54 28.75 -31.59
CA LEU A 21 -13.85 28.05 -30.33
C LEU A 21 -12.90 28.48 -29.20
N ARG A 22 -11.58 28.56 -29.48
CA ARG A 22 -10.59 29.02 -28.49
C ARG A 22 -10.86 30.45 -28.02
N GLN A 23 -11.17 31.35 -28.95
CA GLN A 23 -11.54 32.71 -28.61
C GLN A 23 -12.76 32.72 -27.68
N LEU A 24 -13.81 31.97 -28.02
CA LEU A 24 -15.02 31.87 -27.20
C LEU A 24 -14.72 31.34 -25.79
N LEU A 25 -13.88 30.30 -25.68
CA LEU A 25 -13.47 29.74 -24.39
C LEU A 25 -12.66 30.76 -23.56
N THR A 26 -11.72 31.47 -24.18
CA THR A 26 -10.95 32.54 -23.53
C THR A 26 -11.85 33.66 -23.00
N GLU A 27 -12.84 34.10 -23.77
CA GLU A 27 -13.78 35.16 -23.39
C GLU A 27 -14.61 34.77 -22.14
N HIS A 28 -14.79 33.48 -21.89
CA HIS A 28 -15.55 32.95 -20.76
C HIS A 28 -14.67 32.35 -19.65
N GLY A 29 -13.35 32.52 -19.71
CA GLY A 29 -12.43 32.00 -18.69
C GLY A 29 -12.34 30.47 -18.63
N ILE A 30 -12.80 29.75 -19.66
CA ILE A 30 -12.68 28.30 -19.71
C ILE A 30 -11.26 27.92 -20.15
N VAL A 31 -10.64 27.02 -19.39
CA VAL A 31 -9.30 26.49 -19.69
C VAL A 31 -9.32 25.70 -20.99
N HIS A 32 -8.34 25.98 -21.86
CA HIS A 32 -8.09 25.25 -23.10
C HIS A 32 -6.59 25.27 -23.43
N TYR A 33 -6.16 24.29 -24.23
CA TYR A 33 -4.76 24.12 -24.59
C TYR A 33 -4.54 24.19 -26.10
N SER A 34 -3.33 24.56 -26.49
CA SER A 34 -2.97 24.75 -27.91
C SER A 34 -3.05 23.47 -28.75
N ASP A 35 -2.94 22.32 -28.10
CA ASP A 35 -3.02 20.97 -28.66
C ASP A 35 -4.44 20.37 -28.59
N ASP A 36 -5.43 21.09 -28.02
CA ASP A 36 -6.81 20.60 -28.02
C ASP A 36 -7.37 20.52 -29.44
N ASP A 37 -7.96 19.35 -29.74
CA ASP A 37 -8.66 19.11 -31.00
C ASP A 37 -10.01 19.82 -31.05
N VAL A 38 -10.60 19.87 -32.25
CA VAL A 38 -11.88 20.57 -32.47
C VAL A 38 -13.03 20.00 -31.63
N PHE A 39 -13.01 18.69 -31.32
CA PHE A 39 -14.07 18.05 -30.54
C PHE A 39 -13.94 18.33 -29.05
N THR A 40 -12.71 18.39 -28.54
CA THR A 40 -12.38 18.79 -27.17
C THR A 40 -12.79 20.23 -26.94
N LEU A 41 -12.43 21.13 -27.86
CA LEU A 41 -12.87 22.53 -27.82
C LEU A 41 -14.40 22.65 -27.87
N ALA A 42 -15.06 21.90 -28.76
CA ALA A 42 -16.53 21.90 -28.85
C ALA A 42 -17.21 21.36 -27.58
N ARG A 43 -16.66 20.32 -26.95
CA ARG A 43 -17.13 19.80 -25.66
C ARG A 43 -17.04 20.86 -24.57
N ARG A 44 -15.89 21.54 -24.44
CA ARG A 44 -15.72 22.65 -23.47
C ARG A 44 -16.74 23.76 -23.72
N VAL A 45 -17.01 24.12 -24.97
CA VAL A 45 -18.03 25.14 -25.32
C VAL A 45 -19.45 24.69 -24.94
N TRP A 46 -19.76 23.40 -25.04
CA TRP A 46 -21.07 22.88 -24.63
C TRP A 46 -21.36 23.18 -23.13
N PHE A 47 -20.34 23.23 -22.28
CA PHE A 47 -20.49 23.58 -20.87
C PHE A 47 -20.83 25.04 -20.59
N LEU A 48 -20.63 25.95 -21.55
CA LEU A 48 -21.13 27.33 -21.43
C LEU A 48 -22.67 27.39 -21.37
N ILE A 49 -23.35 26.44 -22.01
CA ILE A 49 -24.81 26.37 -22.08
C ILE A 49 -25.39 25.58 -20.89
N ARG A 50 -24.54 24.83 -20.19
CA ARG A 50 -24.86 23.97 -19.03
C ARG A 50 -23.88 24.28 -17.89
N PRO A 51 -23.91 25.49 -17.30
CA PRO A 51 -22.97 25.88 -16.27
C PRO A 51 -23.07 24.94 -15.07
N THR A 52 -21.93 24.45 -14.62
CA THR A 52 -21.86 23.43 -13.59
C THR A 52 -21.57 24.09 -12.26
N ASN A 53 -22.59 24.26 -11.42
CA ASN A 53 -22.40 24.60 -10.00
C ASN A 53 -21.94 23.35 -9.22
N GLY A 54 -20.95 22.63 -9.76
CA GLY A 54 -20.48 21.37 -9.19
C GLY A 54 -19.76 21.62 -7.87
N ARG A 55 -19.96 20.75 -6.89
CA ARG A 55 -19.05 20.69 -5.74
C ARG A 55 -17.75 20.01 -6.16
N PRO A 56 -16.58 20.54 -5.75
CA PRO A 56 -15.35 19.79 -5.89
C PRO A 56 -15.47 18.48 -5.09
N GLY A 57 -15.17 17.36 -5.75
CA GLY A 57 -15.25 16.04 -5.17
C GLY A 57 -14.45 15.06 -5.99
N GLY A 58 -13.82 14.10 -5.32
CA GLY A 58 -13.03 13.07 -5.97
C GLY A 58 -12.60 12.02 -4.97
N SER A 59 -12.21 10.86 -5.47
CA SER A 59 -11.49 9.86 -4.71
C SER A 59 -10.07 9.77 -5.24
N TYR A 60 -9.12 9.67 -4.33
CA TYR A 60 -7.70 9.55 -4.65
C TYR A 60 -7.04 8.60 -3.66
N SER A 61 -5.91 8.03 -4.06
CA SER A 61 -5.02 7.36 -3.13
C SER A 61 -4.43 8.40 -2.17
N ASP A 62 -4.61 8.23 -0.86
CA ASP A 62 -4.02 9.13 0.15
C ASP A 62 -2.49 9.01 0.24
N THR A 63 -1.92 7.99 -0.40
CA THR A 63 -0.48 7.72 -0.46
C THR A 63 -0.07 7.38 -1.89
N ALA A 64 1.18 7.71 -2.24
CA ALA A 64 1.83 7.28 -3.46
C ALA A 64 2.99 6.33 -3.12
N THR A 65 3.22 5.31 -3.95
CA THR A 65 4.29 4.33 -3.73
C THR A 65 4.92 3.95 -5.05
N VAL A 66 6.25 3.83 -5.07
CA VAL A 66 7.00 3.43 -6.28
C VAL A 66 6.40 2.17 -6.89
N GLY A 67 6.17 2.21 -8.21
CA GLY A 67 5.64 1.06 -8.95
C GLY A 67 4.16 0.74 -8.73
N GLN A 68 3.46 1.48 -7.87
CA GLN A 68 2.02 1.35 -7.66
C GLN A 68 1.25 2.49 -8.33
N SER A 69 0.13 2.18 -8.98
CA SER A 69 -0.69 3.19 -9.65
C SER A 69 -1.40 4.09 -8.63
N VAL A 70 -1.07 5.38 -8.66
CA VAL A 70 -1.86 6.44 -8.05
C VAL A 70 -3.08 6.65 -8.94
N ASN A 71 -4.25 6.27 -8.45
CA ASN A 71 -5.50 6.40 -9.19
C ASN A 71 -6.31 7.58 -8.65
N ILE A 72 -6.62 8.53 -9.53
CA ILE A 72 -7.39 9.71 -9.19
C ILE A 72 -8.69 9.67 -9.98
N THR A 73 -9.79 9.83 -9.26
CA THR A 73 -11.12 9.97 -9.84
C THR A 73 -11.67 11.32 -9.41
N LEU A 74 -12.02 12.15 -10.38
CA LEU A 74 -12.91 13.29 -10.15
C LEU A 74 -14.34 12.81 -10.27
N ASN A 75 -15.13 13.13 -9.26
CA ASN A 75 -16.56 12.87 -9.25
C ASN A 75 -17.29 14.18 -9.49
N GLN A 76 -18.35 14.11 -10.28
CA GLN A 76 -19.24 15.23 -10.47
C GLN A 76 -20.61 14.91 -9.88
N ASN A 77 -20.85 15.42 -8.68
CA ASN A 77 -22.17 15.47 -8.07
C ASN A 77 -22.65 16.92 -8.09
N SER A 78 -23.82 17.18 -8.68
CA SER A 78 -24.51 18.45 -8.43
C SER A 78 -25.11 18.45 -7.01
N ASP A 79 -25.45 19.65 -6.51
CA ASP A 79 -26.13 19.83 -5.23
C ASP A 79 -27.54 19.19 -5.17
N ASP A 80 -28.15 18.88 -6.32
CA ASP A 80 -29.47 18.23 -6.45
C ASP A 80 -29.40 16.74 -6.85
N GLY A 81 -28.19 16.16 -6.92
CA GLY A 81 -28.00 14.74 -7.24
C GLY A 81 -28.04 14.41 -8.74
N GLU A 82 -28.06 15.41 -9.60
CA GLU A 82 -27.83 15.26 -11.04
C GLU A 82 -26.33 15.13 -11.36
N THR A 83 -25.96 14.06 -12.07
CA THR A 83 -24.62 13.96 -12.68
C THR A 83 -24.52 14.98 -13.80
N LEU A 84 -23.37 15.65 -13.91
CA LEU A 84 -23.07 16.46 -15.08
C LEU A 84 -23.17 15.62 -16.36
N PRO A 85 -23.52 16.24 -17.51
CA PRO A 85 -23.65 15.50 -18.75
C PRO A 85 -22.31 14.83 -19.10
N ASP A 86 -22.39 13.53 -19.38
CA ASP A 86 -21.28 12.78 -19.94
C ASP A 86 -20.68 13.54 -21.12
N GLY A 87 -19.35 13.60 -21.16
CA GLY A 87 -18.62 14.37 -22.17
C GLY A 87 -17.88 15.60 -21.66
N ALA A 88 -18.02 16.00 -20.39
CA ALA A 88 -17.16 17.01 -19.77
C ALA A 88 -15.69 16.65 -19.89
N VAL A 89 -14.82 17.63 -20.13
CA VAL A 89 -13.38 17.43 -20.18
C VAL A 89 -12.78 17.79 -18.81
N ALA A 90 -11.98 16.87 -18.27
CA ALA A 90 -11.13 17.11 -17.11
C ALA A 90 -9.67 17.12 -17.55
N ASP A 91 -8.94 18.16 -17.14
CA ASP A 91 -7.51 18.27 -17.31
C ASP A 91 -6.82 17.94 -15.98
N PHE A 92 -6.08 16.84 -15.95
CA PHE A 92 -5.21 16.48 -14.84
C PHE A 92 -3.80 16.98 -15.16
N LEU A 93 -3.29 17.82 -14.28
CA LEU A 93 -1.98 18.43 -14.36
C LEU A 93 -1.13 17.81 -13.27
N LEU A 94 -0.16 17.01 -13.68
CA LEU A 94 0.80 16.38 -12.77
C LEU A 94 2.13 17.11 -12.90
N LYS A 95 2.66 17.58 -11.78
CA LYS A 95 4.04 18.05 -11.67
C LYS A 95 4.78 17.16 -10.68
N ILE A 96 5.97 16.71 -11.05
CA ILE A 96 6.85 15.91 -10.19
C ILE A 96 7.94 16.85 -9.68
N ASN A 97 8.00 17.06 -8.37
CA ASN A 97 8.86 18.05 -7.73
C ASN A 97 8.68 19.43 -8.40
N ASP A 98 9.80 20.03 -8.83
CA ASP A 98 9.84 21.28 -9.57
C ASP A 98 9.96 21.14 -11.10
N GLY A 99 9.71 19.93 -11.63
CA GLY A 99 9.77 19.64 -13.06
C GLY A 99 8.66 20.27 -13.90
N ASP A 100 8.63 19.89 -15.19
CA ASP A 100 7.60 20.33 -16.12
C ASP A 100 6.23 19.70 -15.79
N GLU A 101 5.17 20.44 -16.09
CA GLU A 101 3.79 19.95 -15.95
C GLU A 101 3.47 18.95 -17.07
N ILE A 102 2.99 17.78 -16.67
CA ILE A 102 2.51 16.72 -17.55
C ILE A 102 0.99 16.80 -17.59
N HIS A 103 0.45 16.95 -18.79
CA HIS A 103 -0.98 17.13 -19.02
C HIS A 103 -1.65 15.81 -19.43
N PHE A 104 -2.67 15.41 -18.67
CA PHE A 104 -3.51 14.26 -18.95
C PHE A 104 -4.96 14.70 -19.16
N LYS A 105 -5.53 14.34 -20.31
CA LYS A 105 -6.92 14.63 -20.66
C LYS A 105 -7.81 13.43 -20.37
N SER A 106 -8.90 13.66 -19.64
CA SER A 106 -9.97 12.68 -19.43
C SER A 106 -11.32 13.29 -19.80
N VAL A 107 -12.27 12.42 -20.13
CA VAL A 107 -13.66 12.81 -20.36
C VAL A 107 -14.54 12.15 -19.30
N PHE A 108 -15.48 12.91 -18.72
CA PHE A 108 -16.44 12.38 -17.77
C PHE A 108 -17.36 11.37 -18.45
N THR A 109 -17.43 10.18 -17.85
CA THR A 109 -18.31 9.07 -18.26
C THR A 109 -19.01 8.54 -17.01
N ASN A 110 -20.34 8.45 -17.04
CA ASN A 110 -21.16 8.17 -15.85
C ASN A 110 -20.77 9.04 -14.65
N GLY A 111 -20.55 10.35 -14.89
CA GLY A 111 -20.18 11.30 -13.84
C GLY A 111 -18.76 11.19 -13.27
N ASN A 112 -17.88 10.40 -13.89
CA ASN A 112 -16.49 10.20 -13.43
C ASN A 112 -15.45 10.51 -14.51
N ALA A 113 -14.40 11.24 -14.15
CA ALA A 113 -13.17 11.37 -14.94
C ALA A 113 -12.01 10.75 -14.17
N ARG A 114 -11.10 10.04 -14.86
CA ARG A 114 -10.07 9.23 -14.21
C ARG A 114 -8.69 9.51 -14.79
N PHE A 115 -7.71 9.43 -13.92
CA PHE A 115 -6.29 9.54 -14.22
C PHE A 115 -5.52 8.52 -13.39
N SER A 116 -4.47 7.95 -13.98
CA SER A 116 -3.58 7.01 -13.30
C SER A 116 -2.14 7.35 -13.62
N TYR A 117 -1.28 7.34 -12.61
CA TYR A 117 0.16 7.53 -12.76
C TYR A 117 0.92 6.54 -11.87
N ILE A 118 2.01 5.99 -12.40
CA ILE A 118 2.89 5.08 -11.66
C ILE A 118 4.19 5.84 -11.39
N PRO A 119 4.48 6.24 -10.15
CA PRO A 119 5.72 6.92 -9.83
C PRO A 119 6.89 5.95 -9.86
N GLU A 120 8.05 6.46 -10.27
CA GLU A 120 9.26 5.67 -10.48
C GLU A 120 10.30 5.86 -9.36
N ASN A 121 10.29 6.99 -8.66
CA ASN A 121 11.28 7.32 -7.64
C ASN A 121 10.63 7.64 -6.30
N ALA A 122 11.26 7.16 -5.23
CA ALA A 122 10.90 7.51 -3.87
C ALA A 122 11.34 8.95 -3.55
N GLY A 123 10.62 9.61 -2.64
CA GLY A 123 10.87 11.01 -2.24
C GLY A 123 10.35 12.06 -3.22
N ASP A 124 9.87 11.65 -4.40
CA ASP A 124 9.20 12.56 -5.33
C ASP A 124 7.93 13.14 -4.70
N ILE A 125 7.69 14.45 -4.91
CA ILE A 125 6.42 15.10 -4.59
C ILE A 125 5.59 15.19 -5.86
N LEU A 126 4.47 14.47 -5.90
CA LEU A 126 3.46 14.57 -6.95
C LEU A 126 2.51 15.71 -6.61
N SER A 127 2.63 16.84 -7.30
CA SER A 127 1.66 17.93 -7.23
C SER A 127 0.61 17.74 -8.33
N ILE A 128 -0.63 17.45 -7.93
CA ILE A 128 -1.70 17.10 -8.86
C ILE A 128 -2.82 18.11 -8.74
N LYS A 129 -3.11 18.76 -9.86
CA LYS A 129 -4.22 19.69 -10.00
C LYS A 129 -5.16 19.18 -11.07
N ALA A 130 -6.45 19.12 -10.76
CA ALA A 130 -7.46 18.77 -11.73
C ALA A 130 -8.39 19.94 -12.01
N LEU A 131 -8.51 20.29 -13.28
CA LEU A 131 -9.34 21.38 -13.78
C LEU A 131 -10.51 20.82 -14.55
N VAL A 132 -11.68 21.39 -14.33
CA VAL A 132 -12.86 21.13 -15.15
C VAL A 132 -13.37 22.49 -15.59
N ASN A 133 -13.27 22.77 -16.89
CA ASN A 133 -13.60 24.05 -17.48
C ASN A 133 -12.92 25.25 -16.79
N ASP A 134 -13.63 25.98 -15.92
CA ASP A 134 -13.21 27.21 -15.25
C ASP A 134 -12.93 27.03 -13.74
N TYR A 135 -13.11 25.82 -13.18
CA TYR A 135 -12.92 25.55 -11.76
C TYR A 135 -11.88 24.47 -11.45
N ILE A 136 -11.32 24.53 -10.25
CA ILE A 136 -10.40 23.53 -9.71
C ILE A 136 -11.24 22.45 -9.02
N GLY A 137 -11.30 21.26 -9.62
CA GLY A 137 -11.99 20.11 -9.05
C GLY A 137 -11.18 19.42 -7.95
N MET A 138 -9.85 19.52 -8.01
CA MET A 138 -8.92 18.91 -7.07
C MET A 138 -7.57 19.63 -7.08
N ASN A 139 -6.92 19.70 -5.92
CA ASN A 139 -5.55 20.16 -5.78
C ASN A 139 -4.93 19.42 -4.59
N LEU A 140 -3.95 18.54 -4.86
CA LEU A 140 -3.34 17.69 -3.85
C LEU A 140 -1.84 17.54 -4.08
N GLN A 141 -1.12 17.21 -3.00
CA GLN A 141 0.28 16.85 -3.03
C GLN A 141 0.47 15.50 -2.34
N LEU A 142 1.17 14.58 -2.99
CA LEU A 142 1.51 13.27 -2.44
C LEU A 142 3.02 13.11 -2.46
N GLU A 143 3.60 12.68 -1.34
CA GLU A 143 4.96 12.16 -1.29
C GLU A 143 4.97 10.70 -1.75
N VAL A 144 5.93 10.35 -2.61
CA VAL A 144 6.10 8.98 -3.09
C VAL A 144 6.96 8.18 -2.11
N LEU A 145 6.35 7.18 -1.48
CA LEU A 145 7.04 6.25 -0.61
C LEU A 145 7.82 5.19 -1.41
N PRO A 146 9.01 4.74 -0.96
CA PRO A 146 9.74 3.65 -1.60
C PRO A 146 8.98 2.33 -1.59
N PHE A 147 8.19 2.08 -0.55
CA PHE A 147 7.31 0.93 -0.43
C PHE A 147 6.16 1.25 0.53
N ARG A 148 5.02 0.56 0.38
CA ARG A 148 3.94 0.54 1.36
C ARG A 148 3.07 -0.70 1.13
N TYR A 149 2.65 -1.32 2.22
CA TYR A 149 1.57 -2.28 2.22
C TYR A 149 0.64 -1.96 3.39
N GLU A 150 -0.65 -1.93 3.12
CA GLU A 150 -1.68 -1.76 4.13
C GLU A 150 -2.82 -2.69 3.78
N ASP A 151 -3.32 -3.43 4.78
CA ASP A 151 -4.48 -4.28 4.57
C ASP A 151 -5.68 -3.46 4.10
N GLY A 152 -6.42 -3.98 3.13
CA GLY A 152 -7.72 -3.44 2.78
C GLY A 152 -8.74 -3.65 3.91
N TYR A 153 -9.90 -3.01 3.79
CA TYR A 153 -11.01 -3.20 4.74
C TYR A 153 -11.40 -4.68 4.94
N TYR A 154 -11.28 -5.47 3.87
CA TYR A 154 -11.34 -6.93 3.92
C TYR A 154 -9.96 -7.51 3.65
N VAL A 155 -9.48 -8.36 4.55
CA VAL A 155 -8.19 -9.04 4.40
C VAL A 155 -8.40 -10.32 3.62
N SER A 156 -7.75 -10.43 2.45
CA SER A 156 -7.78 -11.65 1.64
C SER A 156 -6.52 -12.49 1.85
N SER A 157 -6.67 -13.80 1.82
CA SER A 157 -5.58 -14.77 1.81
C SER A 157 -4.74 -14.69 0.53
N ASP A 158 -5.33 -14.28 -0.59
CA ASP A 158 -4.63 -14.09 -1.88
C ASP A 158 -3.65 -12.89 -1.83
N SER A 159 -3.85 -11.97 -0.88
CA SER A 159 -2.92 -10.88 -0.60
C SER A 159 -1.60 -11.34 0.01
N PHE A 160 -1.47 -12.62 0.38
CA PHE A 160 -0.28 -13.17 1.02
C PHE A 160 0.26 -14.41 0.31
N SER A 161 1.57 -14.46 0.21
CA SER A 161 2.31 -15.58 -0.39
C SER A 161 3.02 -16.37 0.70
N LEU A 162 2.75 -17.67 0.77
CA LEU A 162 3.49 -18.59 1.62
C LEU A 162 4.89 -18.83 1.06
N VAL A 163 5.89 -18.53 1.87
CA VAL A 163 7.30 -18.81 1.59
C VAL A 163 7.89 -19.67 2.69
N LYS A 164 9.00 -20.35 2.38
CA LYS A 164 9.80 -21.08 3.36
C LYS A 164 8.97 -21.95 4.32
N TYR A 165 8.51 -23.10 3.85
CA TYR A 165 7.75 -24.04 4.68
C TYR A 165 8.26 -25.48 4.54
N PRO A 166 8.13 -26.31 5.59
CA PRO A 166 8.49 -27.71 5.49
C PRO A 166 7.61 -28.45 4.50
N SER A 167 8.21 -29.09 3.49
CA SER A 167 7.50 -29.86 2.46
C SER A 167 6.69 -31.03 3.02
N SER A 168 6.99 -31.46 4.24
CA SER A 168 6.27 -32.53 4.96
C SER A 168 5.07 -32.04 5.77
N ALA A 169 4.81 -30.72 5.83
CA ALA A 169 3.69 -30.16 6.57
C ALA A 169 2.56 -29.75 5.64
N ASN A 170 1.33 -30.11 6.00
CA ASN A 170 0.17 -29.44 5.40
C ASN A 170 0.03 -28.06 6.04
N ILE A 171 -0.12 -27.05 5.19
CA ILE A 171 -0.41 -25.67 5.58
C ILE A 171 -1.75 -25.29 4.98
N THR A 172 -2.62 -24.75 5.83
CA THR A 172 -3.93 -24.24 5.44
C THR A 172 -3.95 -22.74 5.68
N ILE A 173 -4.36 -21.99 4.67
CA ILE A 173 -4.56 -20.54 4.74
C ILE A 173 -6.04 -20.32 4.50
N THR A 174 -6.69 -19.60 5.40
CA THR A 174 -8.13 -19.39 5.35
C THR A 174 -8.44 -17.95 5.70
N GLU A 175 -9.30 -17.32 4.88
CA GLU A 175 -9.98 -16.08 5.26
C GLU A 175 -11.04 -16.41 6.29
N VAL A 176 -10.96 -15.75 7.44
CA VAL A 176 -11.98 -15.83 8.48
C VAL A 176 -12.77 -14.53 8.40
N ASP A 177 -14.09 -14.62 8.28
CA ASP A 177 -14.99 -13.46 8.23
C ASP A 177 -16.03 -13.48 9.38
N GLU A 178 -16.03 -14.52 10.20
CA GLU A 178 -17.02 -14.68 11.28
C GLU A 178 -16.44 -14.36 12.66
N PHE A 179 -17.29 -13.78 13.53
CA PHE A 179 -16.98 -13.66 14.95
C PHE A 179 -16.95 -15.05 15.54
N ASN A 180 -15.82 -15.41 16.13
CA ASN A 180 -15.73 -16.63 16.90
C ASN A 180 -15.43 -16.25 18.35
N ASN A 181 -16.34 -16.64 19.25
CA ASN A 181 -16.25 -16.37 20.69
C ASN A 181 -14.98 -16.94 21.36
N ASP A 182 -14.31 -17.88 20.70
CA ASP A 182 -13.03 -18.42 21.15
C ASP A 182 -11.87 -17.44 20.93
N TYR A 183 -12.07 -16.37 20.15
CA TYR A 183 -11.07 -15.37 19.77
C TYR A 183 -11.55 -13.95 20.04
N SER A 184 -10.59 -13.08 20.32
CA SER A 184 -10.85 -11.69 20.73
C SER A 184 -11.27 -10.74 19.61
N TYR A 185 -11.44 -11.22 18.37
CA TYR A 185 -11.85 -10.40 17.22
C TYR A 185 -12.53 -11.20 16.10
N VAL A 186 -13.40 -10.49 15.38
CA VAL A 186 -14.00 -10.84 14.08
C VAL A 186 -12.95 -10.66 13.00
N ASN A 187 -12.79 -11.58 12.06
CA ASN A 187 -12.04 -11.43 10.80
C ASN A 187 -10.49 -11.44 10.78
N GLY A 188 -9.91 -11.89 9.65
CA GLY A 188 -8.46 -11.89 9.38
C GLY A 188 -8.00 -13.11 8.56
N VAL A 189 -6.70 -13.19 8.27
CA VAL A 189 -6.10 -14.37 7.63
C VAL A 189 -5.62 -15.31 8.71
N GLU A 190 -6.17 -16.52 8.75
CA GLU A 190 -5.71 -17.61 9.61
C GLU A 190 -4.81 -18.54 8.83
N VAL A 191 -3.67 -18.87 9.43
CA VAL A 191 -2.72 -19.81 8.87
C VAL A 191 -2.45 -20.91 9.88
N SER A 192 -2.72 -22.13 9.44
CA SER A 192 -2.54 -23.34 10.23
C SER A 192 -1.42 -24.19 9.65
N LYS A 193 -0.54 -24.70 10.50
CA LYS A 193 0.52 -25.64 10.13
C LYS A 193 0.36 -26.95 10.92
N THR A 194 0.50 -28.08 10.21
CA THR A 194 0.41 -29.41 10.83
C THR A 194 1.39 -29.56 12.00
N TYR A 195 0.90 -30.16 13.08
CA TYR A 195 1.66 -30.44 14.30
C TYR A 195 2.90 -31.32 14.03
N GLY A 196 4.01 -31.04 14.73
CA GLY A 196 5.24 -31.85 14.66
C GLY A 196 6.16 -31.54 13.47
N ALA A 197 5.83 -30.55 12.64
CA ALA A 197 6.72 -30.12 11.56
C ALA A 197 7.87 -29.23 12.08
N PRO A 198 9.14 -29.59 11.82
CA PRO A 198 10.32 -29.06 12.51
C PRO A 198 10.82 -27.70 12.01
N GLN A 199 10.15 -27.08 11.02
CA GLN A 199 10.59 -25.84 10.38
C GLN A 199 9.48 -24.80 10.34
N ALA A 200 9.81 -23.53 10.58
CA ALA A 200 8.85 -22.45 10.55
C ALA A 200 8.23 -22.29 9.15
N ALA A 201 7.04 -21.69 9.11
CA ALA A 201 6.40 -21.24 7.88
C ALA A 201 6.30 -19.72 7.91
N TYR A 202 6.52 -19.08 6.76
CA TYR A 202 6.54 -17.62 6.67
C TYR A 202 5.57 -17.14 5.59
N MET A 203 4.82 -16.10 5.86
CA MET A 203 3.91 -15.50 4.88
C MET A 203 4.25 -14.04 4.66
N ILE A 204 4.50 -13.67 3.41
CA ILE A 204 4.85 -12.30 2.99
C ILE A 204 3.66 -11.72 2.23
N PRO A 205 3.31 -10.44 2.42
CA PRO A 205 2.38 -9.75 1.51
C PRO A 205 2.82 -9.92 0.05
N THR A 206 1.93 -10.38 -0.83
CA THR A 206 2.26 -10.73 -2.21
C THR A 206 2.84 -9.55 -2.98
N SER A 207 2.41 -8.31 -2.70
CA SER A 207 2.99 -7.09 -3.31
C SER A 207 4.43 -6.82 -2.89
N LEU A 208 4.85 -7.30 -1.73
CA LEU A 208 6.22 -7.17 -1.19
C LEU A 208 7.03 -8.45 -1.35
N ILE A 209 6.58 -9.40 -2.19
CA ILE A 209 7.24 -10.68 -2.36
C ILE A 209 8.67 -10.53 -2.89
N ASN A 210 9.02 -9.44 -3.57
CA ASN A 210 10.37 -9.20 -4.08
C ASN A 210 11.31 -8.57 -3.05
N GLY A 211 10.81 -8.30 -1.83
CA GLY A 211 11.57 -7.69 -0.76
C GLY A 211 11.46 -6.17 -0.81
N VAL A 212 11.92 -5.58 0.29
CA VAL A 212 11.97 -4.16 0.53
C VAL A 212 13.43 -3.77 0.67
N ASP A 213 13.87 -2.81 -0.14
CA ASP A 213 15.21 -2.23 -0.05
C ASP A 213 15.26 -1.22 1.12
N LEU A 214 16.21 -1.43 2.02
CA LEU A 214 16.45 -0.62 3.21
C LEU A 214 17.76 0.19 3.13
N THR A 215 18.39 0.28 1.96
CA THR A 215 19.69 0.96 1.80
C THR A 215 19.64 2.42 2.26
N ASP A 216 18.54 3.11 1.98
CA ASP A 216 18.35 4.55 2.28
C ASP A 216 17.17 4.82 3.23
N THR A 217 16.53 3.79 3.78
CA THR A 217 15.37 3.93 4.65
C THR A 217 15.21 2.73 5.59
N GLY A 218 14.61 2.93 6.75
CA GLY A 218 14.17 1.84 7.61
C GLY A 218 12.76 1.37 7.27
N ILE A 219 12.25 0.47 8.10
CA ILE A 219 10.94 -0.16 7.96
C ILE A 219 10.20 -0.14 9.28
N HIS A 220 8.91 0.18 9.21
CA HIS A 220 7.93 -0.07 10.23
C HIS A 220 7.04 -1.23 9.77
N PHE A 221 6.91 -2.26 10.60
CA PHE A 221 5.98 -3.36 10.42
C PHE A 221 5.07 -3.46 11.66
N SER A 222 3.81 -3.12 11.48
CA SER A 222 2.74 -3.28 12.46
C SER A 222 1.73 -4.31 11.99
N ALA A 223 1.22 -5.12 12.92
CA ALA A 223 0.04 -5.95 12.67
C ALA A 223 -0.65 -6.34 13.98
N ILE A 224 -1.96 -6.59 13.88
CA ILE A 224 -2.67 -7.29 14.94
C ILE A 224 -2.48 -8.78 14.74
N VAL A 225 -1.86 -9.42 15.72
CA VAL A 225 -1.52 -10.84 15.71
C VAL A 225 -2.20 -11.55 16.86
N SER A 226 -2.80 -12.69 16.55
CA SER A 226 -3.36 -13.61 17.52
C SER A 226 -2.63 -14.95 17.48
N PRO A 227 -1.90 -15.28 18.55
CA PRO A 227 -1.40 -16.63 18.75
C PRO A 227 -2.57 -17.55 19.13
N MET A 228 -2.77 -18.61 18.37
CA MET A 228 -3.94 -19.48 18.51
C MET A 228 -3.60 -20.91 18.91
N TYR A 229 -4.57 -21.58 19.53
CA TYR A 229 -4.46 -22.97 19.94
C TYR A 229 -4.51 -23.93 18.73
N SER A 230 -3.54 -24.84 18.64
CA SER A 230 -3.69 -26.05 17.81
C SER A 230 -2.98 -27.28 18.36
N SER A 231 -2.15 -27.14 19.40
CA SER A 231 -1.55 -28.27 20.12
C SER A 231 -1.02 -27.84 21.50
N SER A 232 -0.71 -28.83 22.34
CA SER A 232 -0.14 -28.66 23.67
C SER A 232 1.36 -28.31 23.68
N SER A 233 2.04 -28.21 22.52
CA SER A 233 3.51 -28.18 22.46
C SER A 233 4.13 -26.88 21.98
N GLY A 234 3.34 -25.80 21.92
CA GLY A 234 3.85 -24.46 21.73
C GLY A 234 3.18 -23.75 20.56
N TRP A 235 2.97 -22.46 20.76
CA TRP A 235 2.65 -21.50 19.73
C TRP A 235 3.79 -20.50 19.79
N ALA A 236 4.57 -20.45 18.72
CA ALA A 236 5.40 -19.29 18.49
C ALA A 236 4.95 -18.66 17.18
N SER A 237 4.62 -17.38 17.27
CA SER A 237 4.06 -16.62 16.17
C SER A 237 4.28 -15.15 16.39
N GLY A 238 4.32 -14.40 15.30
CA GLY A 238 4.55 -12.97 15.33
C GLY A 238 4.88 -12.45 13.94
N ILE A 239 5.61 -11.35 13.92
CA ILE A 239 6.11 -10.70 12.72
C ILE A 239 7.63 -10.81 12.68
N CYS A 240 8.21 -10.81 11.49
CA CYS A 240 9.65 -10.87 11.31
C CYS A 240 10.10 -10.18 10.03
N LEU A 241 11.39 -9.85 9.99
CA LEU A 241 12.11 -9.43 8.80
C LEU A 241 13.08 -10.54 8.40
N LEU A 242 12.89 -11.12 7.21
CA LEU A 242 13.79 -12.11 6.64
C LEU A 242 14.78 -11.41 5.71
N ASN A 243 16.05 -11.80 5.68
CA ASN A 243 17.01 -11.25 4.70
C ASN A 243 17.00 -11.99 3.35
N SER A 244 16.32 -13.14 3.25
CA SER A 244 16.25 -13.94 2.03
C SER A 244 14.91 -14.65 1.92
N LYS A 245 14.51 -15.06 0.71
CA LYS A 245 13.43 -16.02 0.47
C LYS A 245 13.94 -17.46 0.33
N THR A 246 15.20 -17.63 -0.02
CA THR A 246 15.79 -18.93 -0.39
C THR A 246 16.22 -19.68 0.85
N LEU A 247 15.85 -20.96 0.96
CA LEU A 247 16.35 -21.86 2.00
C LEU A 247 17.70 -22.43 1.56
N SER A 248 18.77 -22.10 2.27
CA SER A 248 20.00 -22.91 2.28
C SER A 248 20.01 -23.92 3.45
N HIS A 249 19.09 -23.77 4.40
CA HIS A 249 19.04 -24.53 5.65
C HIS A 249 17.61 -24.54 6.25
N TYR A 250 17.38 -25.31 7.33
CA TYR A 250 16.06 -25.44 7.97
C TYR A 250 15.56 -24.16 8.69
N ARG A 251 16.43 -23.14 8.81
CA ARG A 251 16.17 -21.79 9.32
C ARG A 251 17.08 -20.82 8.54
N ASP A 252 16.63 -19.60 8.27
CA ASP A 252 17.47 -18.62 7.55
C ASP A 252 18.58 -18.06 8.43
N ASN A 253 19.65 -17.52 7.84
CA ASN A 253 20.84 -17.04 8.53
C ASN A 253 20.78 -15.59 9.03
N LYS A 254 19.71 -14.86 8.68
CA LYS A 254 19.47 -13.48 9.07
C LYS A 254 17.97 -13.23 9.16
N ILE A 255 17.46 -13.34 10.38
CA ILE A 255 16.06 -13.06 10.69
C ILE A 255 16.04 -12.16 11.92
N LEU A 256 15.19 -11.13 11.90
CA LEU A 256 14.78 -10.38 13.09
C LEU A 256 13.32 -10.70 13.40
N GLU A 257 13.03 -11.24 14.57
CA GLU A 257 11.71 -11.74 14.95
C GLU A 257 11.17 -10.95 16.14
N LEU A 258 9.96 -10.40 16.01
CA LEU A 258 9.16 -9.95 17.13
C LEU A 258 8.04 -10.97 17.34
N GLY A 259 8.18 -11.78 18.38
CA GLY A 259 7.38 -12.98 18.56
C GLY A 259 6.90 -13.17 19.99
N ALA A 260 5.83 -13.95 20.11
CA ALA A 260 5.53 -14.64 21.33
C ALA A 260 6.01 -16.10 21.19
N TYR A 261 6.59 -16.64 22.25
CA TYR A 261 7.24 -17.95 22.27
C TYR A 261 6.80 -18.75 23.50
N PRO A 262 7.06 -20.07 23.55
CA PRO A 262 6.84 -20.85 24.76
C PRO A 262 7.52 -20.22 25.98
N GLY A 263 6.71 -19.70 26.91
CA GLY A 263 7.16 -19.07 28.15
C GLY A 263 7.84 -17.70 28.02
N LYS A 264 7.96 -17.13 26.82
CA LYS A 264 8.66 -15.86 26.56
C LYS A 264 7.98 -15.04 25.47
N LYS A 265 8.36 -13.77 25.35
CA LYS A 265 7.96 -12.88 24.24
C LYS A 265 9.02 -11.80 24.03
N GLY A 266 9.11 -11.25 22.82
CA GLY A 266 10.02 -10.16 22.47
C GLY A 266 10.87 -10.44 21.24
N LEU A 267 12.04 -9.79 21.18
CA LEU A 267 12.94 -9.84 20.05
C LEU A 267 13.91 -11.02 20.11
N GLN A 268 13.93 -11.77 19.02
CA GLN A 268 14.93 -12.80 18.75
C GLN A 268 15.53 -12.57 17.36
N TYR A 269 16.68 -13.18 17.11
CA TYR A 269 17.31 -13.13 15.80
C TYR A 269 17.99 -14.44 15.45
N SER A 270 18.18 -14.67 14.15
CA SER A 270 19.08 -15.71 13.66
C SER A 270 20.31 -15.12 12.99
N GLY A 271 21.45 -15.74 13.23
CA GLY A 271 22.72 -15.46 12.56
C GLY A 271 23.16 -16.60 11.65
N THR A 272 24.40 -16.55 11.16
CA THR A 272 24.98 -17.55 10.23
C THR A 272 25.02 -18.98 10.76
N ASN A 273 24.82 -19.17 12.06
CA ASN A 273 24.72 -20.48 12.71
C ASN A 273 23.30 -21.08 12.68
N HIS A 274 22.32 -20.43 12.04
CA HIS A 274 20.92 -20.86 11.94
C HIS A 274 20.25 -21.13 13.29
N THR A 275 20.80 -20.55 14.36
CA THR A 275 20.31 -20.65 15.72
C THR A 275 19.50 -19.40 16.03
N ILE A 276 18.45 -19.56 16.84
CA ILE A 276 17.65 -18.43 17.31
C ILE A 276 18.20 -17.98 18.65
N ASN A 277 18.59 -16.70 18.70
CA ASN A 277 19.22 -16.06 19.82
C ASN A 277 18.32 -14.93 20.32
N SER A 278 18.21 -14.76 21.64
CA SER A 278 17.50 -13.62 22.21
C SER A 278 18.31 -12.34 22.02
N ILE A 279 17.66 -11.28 21.51
CA ILE A 279 18.15 -9.91 21.68
C ILE A 279 17.67 -9.41 23.03
N ASN A 280 16.35 -9.37 23.19
CA ASN A 280 15.69 -8.98 24.43
C ASN A 280 14.34 -9.68 24.50
N THR A 281 14.12 -10.48 25.55
CA THR A 281 12.85 -11.19 25.76
C THR A 281 12.41 -11.06 27.21
N THR A 282 11.11 -10.93 27.44
CA THR A 282 10.52 -11.01 28.78
C THR A 282 9.92 -12.38 29.04
N THR A 283 9.94 -12.82 30.29
CA THR A 283 9.27 -14.05 30.72
C THR A 283 7.75 -13.89 30.69
N GLY A 284 7.04 -15.00 30.56
CA GLY A 284 5.60 -15.03 30.54
C GLY A 284 5.04 -14.95 29.13
N GLN A 285 3.98 -15.69 28.94
CA GLN A 285 3.36 -15.96 27.66
C GLN A 285 2.18 -15.01 27.43
N LEU A 286 1.91 -14.60 26.19
CA LEU A 286 0.69 -13.84 25.87
C LEU A 286 -0.55 -14.71 26.12
N THR A 287 -1.71 -14.11 26.30
CA THR A 287 -2.97 -14.87 26.42
C THR A 287 -3.30 -15.50 25.07
N ILE A 288 -3.47 -16.83 25.03
CA ILE A 288 -3.87 -17.54 23.80
C ILE A 288 -5.22 -17.03 23.33
N ASN A 289 -5.40 -16.93 22.01
CA ASN A 289 -6.57 -16.37 21.33
C ASN A 289 -6.85 -14.89 21.67
N GLY A 290 -5.93 -14.24 22.40
CA GLY A 290 -5.88 -12.80 22.54
C GLY A 290 -5.38 -12.14 21.26
N ALA A 291 -5.75 -10.89 21.05
CA ALA A 291 -5.32 -10.05 19.94
C ALA A 291 -4.33 -9.06 20.51
N PHE A 292 -3.18 -8.95 19.84
CA PHE A 292 -2.09 -8.12 20.29
C PHE A 292 -1.56 -7.34 19.10
N LYS A 293 -1.25 -6.07 19.33
CA LYS A 293 -0.53 -5.28 18.36
C LYS A 293 0.96 -5.56 18.51
N PHE A 294 1.57 -5.99 17.42
CA PHE A 294 3.00 -6.17 17.28
C PHE A 294 3.51 -5.04 16.40
N ASP A 295 4.41 -4.20 16.94
CA ASP A 295 5.08 -3.16 16.15
C ASP A 295 6.59 -3.39 16.18
N LEU A 296 7.21 -3.33 15.01
CA LEU A 296 8.64 -3.45 14.81
C LEU A 296 9.13 -2.31 13.91
N TRP A 297 10.02 -1.49 14.43
CA TRP A 297 10.77 -0.49 13.67
C TRP A 297 12.23 -0.92 13.57
N TYR A 298 12.81 -0.83 12.38
CA TYR A 298 14.18 -1.27 12.11
C TYR A 298 14.80 -0.46 10.96
N ASP A 299 16.02 0.02 11.12
CA ASP A 299 16.78 0.72 10.05
C ASP A 299 18.20 0.18 9.86
N GLY A 300 18.52 -0.96 10.46
CA GLY A 300 19.88 -1.52 10.48
C GLY A 300 20.72 -1.09 11.68
N ALA A 301 20.69 0.18 12.06
CA ALA A 301 21.43 0.68 13.22
C ALA A 301 20.59 0.66 14.51
N TYR A 302 19.28 0.78 14.37
CA TYR A 302 18.31 0.90 15.44
C TYR A 302 17.18 -0.11 15.28
N VAL A 303 16.70 -0.59 16.42
CA VAL A 303 15.43 -1.31 16.51
C VAL A 303 14.59 -0.72 17.63
N LYS A 304 13.28 -0.67 17.39
CA LYS A 304 12.27 -0.50 18.43
C LYS A 304 11.20 -1.56 18.22
N ALA A 305 10.68 -2.11 19.31
CA ALA A 305 9.64 -3.11 19.22
C ALA A 305 8.69 -3.05 20.41
N THR A 306 7.39 -3.21 20.15
CA THR A 306 6.35 -3.26 21.16
C THR A 306 5.40 -4.43 20.93
N ILE A 307 4.95 -5.05 22.02
CA ILE A 307 3.78 -5.94 22.02
C ILE A 307 2.78 -5.39 23.02
N GLN A 308 1.62 -5.00 22.53
CA GLN A 308 0.53 -4.46 23.34
C GLN A 308 -0.72 -5.30 23.15
N ASP A 309 -1.65 -5.25 24.11
CA ASP A 309 -3.01 -5.73 23.84
C ASP A 309 -3.61 -4.93 22.66
N TYR A 310 -4.52 -5.54 21.89
CA TYR A 310 -5.12 -4.91 20.71
C TYR A 310 -5.76 -3.53 20.99
N ARG A 311 -6.28 -3.30 22.19
CA ARG A 311 -6.85 -2.01 22.60
C ARG A 311 -5.79 -1.01 23.08
N GLU A 312 -4.52 -1.38 23.00
CA GLU A 312 -3.35 -0.59 23.39
C GLU A 312 -3.38 -0.10 24.86
N ILE A 313 -4.08 -0.82 25.74
CA ILE A 313 -4.22 -0.48 27.16
C ILE A 313 -3.03 -1.04 27.94
N THR A 314 -2.58 -2.25 27.61
CA THR A 314 -1.51 -2.95 28.32
C THR A 314 -0.33 -3.25 27.41
N THR A 315 0.85 -2.76 27.79
CA THR A 315 2.13 -3.14 27.14
C THR A 315 2.71 -4.37 27.80
N TYR A 316 2.88 -5.44 27.02
CA TYR A 316 3.46 -6.71 27.45
C TYR A 316 4.97 -6.79 27.19
N TYR A 317 5.43 -6.06 26.18
CA TYR A 317 6.84 -5.99 25.79
C TYR A 317 7.12 -4.62 25.18
N SER A 318 8.27 -4.04 25.52
CA SER A 318 8.82 -2.86 24.88
C SER A 318 10.33 -2.94 24.96
N TYR A 319 10.99 -2.63 23.85
CA TYR A 319 12.45 -2.58 23.77
C TYR A 319 12.87 -1.62 22.67
N GLU A 320 13.97 -0.92 22.89
CA GLU A 320 14.66 -0.13 21.88
C GLU A 320 16.17 -0.27 22.06
N SER A 321 16.91 -0.22 20.96
CA SER A 321 18.37 -0.28 20.99
C SER A 321 18.99 0.22 19.69
N SER A 322 20.07 0.99 19.81
CA SER A 322 21.00 1.34 18.73
C SER A 322 22.22 0.40 18.66
N SER A 323 22.19 -0.71 19.41
CA SER A 323 23.26 -1.72 19.44
C SER A 323 22.65 -3.06 19.06
N LEU A 324 22.71 -3.34 17.76
CA LEU A 324 22.22 -4.58 17.18
C LEU A 324 23.37 -5.57 16.95
N PRO A 325 23.12 -6.88 17.06
CA PRO A 325 24.09 -7.90 16.65
C PRO A 325 24.48 -7.73 15.18
N ASP A 326 25.78 -7.86 14.87
CA ASP A 326 26.33 -7.69 13.51
C ASP A 326 25.58 -8.49 12.42
N ALA A 327 25.05 -9.66 12.80
CA ALA A 327 24.30 -10.52 11.89
C ALA A 327 23.06 -9.83 11.29
N ILE A 328 22.43 -8.92 12.04
CA ILE A 328 21.22 -8.20 11.67
C ILE A 328 21.40 -6.68 11.64
N ALA A 329 22.62 -6.17 11.78
CA ALA A 329 22.87 -4.72 11.72
C ALA A 329 22.84 -4.17 10.28
N ASN A 330 23.00 -5.03 9.27
CA ASN A 330 23.12 -4.62 7.86
C ASN A 330 22.23 -5.49 6.95
N MET A 331 20.91 -5.49 7.16
CA MET A 331 19.97 -6.14 6.24
C MET A 331 19.53 -5.13 5.19
N GLU A 332 20.24 -5.09 4.05
CA GLU A 332 19.96 -4.17 2.93
C GLU A 332 18.62 -4.48 2.24
N THR A 333 18.21 -5.74 2.21
CA THR A 333 16.90 -6.13 1.69
C THR A 333 16.21 -7.04 2.69
N VAL A 334 14.98 -6.69 3.03
CA VAL A 334 14.16 -7.49 3.94
C VAL A 334 12.86 -7.96 3.29
N PHE A 335 12.37 -9.09 3.76
CA PHE A 335 11.04 -9.60 3.43
C PHE A 335 10.21 -9.62 4.71
N PRO A 336 9.29 -8.65 4.89
CA PRO A 336 8.39 -8.60 6.03
C PRO A 336 7.47 -9.81 5.98
N ALA A 337 7.47 -10.62 7.03
CA ALA A 337 6.71 -11.86 7.06
C ALA A 337 6.02 -12.11 8.40
N PHE A 338 4.83 -12.70 8.32
CA PHE A 338 4.20 -13.40 9.43
C PHE A 338 4.87 -14.75 9.62
N MET A 339 5.21 -15.09 10.86
CA MET A 339 5.90 -16.32 11.19
C MET A 339 5.01 -17.29 11.97
N ILE A 340 5.06 -18.57 11.60
CA ILE A 340 4.48 -19.69 12.34
C ILE A 340 5.62 -20.65 12.69
N TYR A 341 5.92 -20.77 13.96
CA TYR A 341 7.15 -21.38 14.43
C TYR A 341 7.12 -22.92 14.44
N ASP A 342 8.23 -23.48 14.89
CA ASP A 342 8.47 -24.92 14.97
C ASP A 342 7.51 -25.60 15.95
N TYR A 343 7.15 -26.85 15.64
CA TYR A 343 6.16 -27.72 16.32
C TYR A 343 4.68 -27.54 15.95
N GLY A 344 4.38 -26.63 15.01
CA GLY A 344 3.03 -26.42 14.50
C GLY A 344 2.31 -25.31 15.29
N GLY A 345 1.15 -24.91 14.82
CA GLY A 345 0.48 -23.75 15.39
C GLY A 345 -0.55 -23.15 14.46
N LYS A 346 -1.27 -22.19 15.00
CA LYS A 346 -2.15 -21.30 14.27
C LYS A 346 -1.78 -19.87 14.59
N ILE A 347 -1.70 -19.05 13.56
CA ILE A 347 -1.64 -17.60 13.69
C ILE A 347 -2.87 -17.04 12.97
N ARG A 348 -3.44 -15.98 13.52
CA ARG A 348 -4.34 -15.11 12.76
C ARG A 348 -3.80 -13.69 12.80
N PHE A 349 -3.87 -13.00 11.68
CA PHE A 349 -3.43 -11.62 11.59
C PHE A 349 -4.38 -10.76 10.73
N ARG A 350 -4.36 -9.45 10.99
CA ARG A 350 -5.12 -8.39 10.31
C ARG A 350 -4.50 -7.03 10.60
N GLU A 351 -5.03 -5.99 9.95
CA GLU A 351 -4.61 -4.60 10.16
C GLU A 351 -3.09 -4.45 10.02
N THR A 352 -2.56 -5.10 8.98
CA THR A 352 -1.16 -5.08 8.64
C THR A 352 -0.81 -3.73 8.03
N LEU A 353 0.21 -3.09 8.57
CA LEU A 353 0.83 -1.89 8.00
C LEU A 353 2.33 -2.11 7.89
N ILE A 354 2.85 -1.96 6.67
CA ILE A 354 4.28 -1.98 6.39
C ILE A 354 4.59 -0.71 5.60
N GLU A 355 5.47 0.11 6.15
CA GLU A 355 5.78 1.42 5.58
C GLU A 355 7.24 1.80 5.87
N PRO A 356 7.79 2.78 5.13
CA PRO A 356 9.13 3.29 5.36
C PRO A 356 9.18 3.99 6.72
N TRP A 357 10.35 3.96 7.34
CA TRP A 357 10.56 4.59 8.64
C TRP A 357 11.99 5.11 8.75
N SER A 358 12.18 6.24 9.43
CA SER A 358 13.50 6.74 9.78
C SER A 358 13.56 7.09 11.27
N ASN A 359 14.75 6.95 11.85
CA ASN A 359 15.06 7.31 13.23
C ASN A 359 15.60 8.75 13.35
N ASP A 360 15.03 9.68 12.58
CA ASP A 360 15.51 11.07 12.49
C ASP A 360 15.16 11.93 13.72
#